data_AF-A0A0R3LBL3-F1
#
_entry.id   AF-A0A0R3LBL3-F1
#
_cell.length_a   1.000
_cell.length_b   1.000
_cell.length_c   1.000
_cell.angle_alpha   90.00
_cell.angle_beta   90.00
_cell.angle_gamma   90.00
#
_symmetry.space_group_name_H-M   'P 1'
#
loop_
_entity.id
_entity.type
_entity.pdbx_description
1 polymer ?
#
loop_
_entity_poly.entity_id
_entity_poly.type
_entity_poly.pdbx_seq_one_letter_code
_entity_poly.pdbx_strand_id
1 'polypeptide(L)' 'MLEDFAPEIPDYALDMHTMKGKAMGRGLDHFPKEGAKLIPLPTEPDPFEDEAYRLWAVKAAEQVSPAERSA' A
#
# COMPACT_ATOMS: atom_id res chain seq x y z
N MET A 1 27.44 21.43 -4.52
CA MET A 1 26.30 22.05 -5.22
C MET A 1 25.38 20.93 -5.64
N LEU A 2 24.22 20.84 -4.98
CA LEU A 2 23.22 19.76 -5.14
C LEU A 2 22.04 20.21 -6.01
N GLU A 3 22.14 21.41 -6.60
CA GLU A 3 20.99 22.10 -7.18
C GLU A 3 20.29 21.35 -8.33
N ASP A 4 20.99 20.45 -9.03
CA ASP A 4 20.44 19.62 -10.12
C ASP A 4 20.51 18.10 -9.85
N PHE A 5 20.84 17.68 -8.63
CA PHE A 5 20.99 16.26 -8.31
C PHE A 5 19.64 15.62 -7.99
N ALA A 6 19.14 14.77 -8.90
CA ALA A 6 18.03 13.87 -8.63
C ALA A 6 18.56 12.51 -8.15
N PRO A 7 18.40 12.14 -6.87
CA PRO A 7 18.86 10.86 -6.37
C PRO A 7 18.06 9.72 -7.00
N GLU A 8 18.73 8.59 -7.21
CA GLU A 8 18.03 7.35 -7.51
C GLU A 8 17.20 6.94 -6.28
N ILE A 9 15.89 6.73 -6.50
CA ILE A 9 15.00 6.29 -5.43
C ILE A 9 15.24 4.79 -5.22
N PRO A 10 15.66 4.38 -4.01
CA PRO A 10 15.92 2.98 -3.72
C PRO A 10 14.62 2.17 -3.79
N ASP A 11 14.73 0.89 -4.16
CA ASP A 11 13.57 0.04 -4.40
C ASP A 11 12.65 -0.09 -3.18
N TYR A 12 13.21 -0.15 -1.97
CA TYR A 12 12.43 -0.25 -0.72
C TYR A 12 11.55 0.98 -0.45
N ALA A 13 11.82 2.12 -1.10
CA ALA A 13 11.02 3.33 -0.99
C ALA A 13 9.83 3.37 -1.97
N LEU A 14 9.74 2.41 -2.90
CA LEU A 14 8.64 2.31 -3.85
C LEU A 14 7.50 1.49 -3.24
N ASP A 15 6.50 2.18 -2.69
CA ASP A 15 5.37 1.58 -1.97
C ASP A 15 4.01 1.90 -2.63
N MET A 16 2.92 1.57 -1.93
CA MET A 16 1.55 1.81 -2.38
C MET A 16 1.21 3.28 -2.62
N HIS A 17 1.98 4.23 -2.09
CA HIS A 17 1.73 5.66 -2.20
C HIS A 17 2.48 6.25 -3.41
N THR A 18 3.51 5.58 -3.91
CA THR A 18 4.25 6.00 -5.11
C THR A 18 3.59 5.53 -6.40
N MET A 19 3.63 6.34 -7.46
CA MET A 19 3.13 5.94 -8.77
C MET A 19 3.87 4.70 -9.31
N LYS A 20 5.19 4.66 -9.16
CA LYS A 20 6.03 3.54 -9.60
C LYS A 20 5.73 2.26 -8.79
N GLY A 21 5.60 2.35 -7.47
CA GLY A 21 5.23 1.20 -6.64
C GLY A 21 3.85 0.64 -7.00
N LYS A 22 2.85 1.50 -7.22
CA LYS A 22 1.53 1.08 -7.73
C LYS A 22 1.65 0.34 -9.08
N ALA A 23 2.43 0.87 -10.02
CA ALA A 23 2.65 0.23 -11.32
C ALA A 23 3.37 -1.14 -11.23
N MET A 24 4.15 -1.36 -10.16
CA MET A 24 4.79 -2.64 -9.85
C MET A 24 3.87 -3.62 -9.10
N GLY A 25 2.59 -3.28 -8.91
CA GLY A 25 1.64 -4.10 -8.15
C GLY A 25 1.79 -4.01 -6.63
N ARG A 26 2.53 -3.03 -6.11
CA ARG A 26 2.76 -2.82 -4.66
C ARG A 26 1.60 -2.08 -3.98
N GLY A 27 0.37 -2.45 -4.33
CA GLY A 27 -0.85 -1.86 -3.77
C GLY A 27 -1.23 -2.44 -2.40
N LEU A 28 -2.52 -2.35 -2.06
CA LEU A 28 -3.06 -2.85 -0.79
C LEU A 28 -2.80 -4.35 -0.57
N ASP A 29 -2.74 -5.18 -1.61
CA ASP A 29 -2.45 -6.62 -1.47
C ASP A 29 -0.99 -6.93 -1.09
N HIS A 30 -0.08 -5.99 -1.38
CA HIS A 30 1.35 -6.13 -1.11
C HIS A 30 1.71 -5.57 0.27
N PHE A 31 1.04 -4.50 0.70
CA PHE A 31 1.39 -3.77 1.91
C PHE A 31 1.36 -4.61 3.20
N PRO A 32 0.34 -5.42 3.51
CA PRO A 32 0.35 -6.27 4.70
C PRO A 32 1.50 -7.28 4.71
N LYS A 33 1.92 -7.74 3.53
CA LYS A 33 2.91 -8.82 3.36
C LYS A 33 4.35 -8.33 3.46
N GLU A 34 4.61 -7.09 3.04
CA GLU A 34 5.96 -6.52 2.98
C GLU A 34 6.06 -5.19 3.74
N GLY A 35 5.19 -4.21 3.43
CA GLY A 35 5.26 -2.86 4.00
C GLY A 35 4.86 -2.74 5.48
N ALA A 36 4.01 -3.64 5.97
CA ALA A 36 3.55 -3.70 7.37
C ALA A 36 4.05 -4.95 8.12
N LYS A 37 4.96 -5.73 7.52
CA LYS A 37 5.45 -6.98 8.08
C LYS A 37 6.33 -6.73 9.31
N LEU A 38 5.99 -7.38 10.42
CA LEU A 38 6.81 -7.37 11.63
C LEU A 38 7.76 -8.57 11.65
N ILE A 39 9.01 -8.31 12.04
CA ILE A 39 10.04 -9.34 12.25
C ILE A 39 10.68 -9.08 13.63
N PRO A 40 10.52 -9.99 14.61
CA PRO A 40 9.78 -11.26 14.54
C PRO A 40 8.26 -11.05 14.40
N LEU A 41 7.56 -12.11 13.99
CA LEU A 41 6.10 -12.10 13.94
C LEU A 41 5.50 -11.92 15.34
N PRO A 42 4.32 -11.29 15.46
CA PRO A 42 3.58 -11.22 16.72
C PRO A 42 3.29 -12.61 17.28
N THR A 43 3.32 -12.74 18.60
CA THR A 43 2.97 -13.98 19.31
C THR A 43 1.47 -14.13 19.53
N GLU A 44 0.73 -13.02 19.48
CA GLU A 44 -0.72 -12.98 19.64
C GLU A 44 -1.37 -12.52 18.32
N PRO A 45 -2.59 -12.99 18.01
CA PRO A 45 -3.34 -12.49 16.86
C PRO A 45 -3.58 -10.98 16.97
N ASP A 46 -3.52 -10.27 15.84
CA ASP A 46 -3.88 -8.86 15.78
C ASP A 46 -5.42 -8.72 15.86
N PRO A 47 -5.97 -8.12 16.92
CA PRO A 47 -7.42 -7.98 17.07
C PRO A 47 -8.07 -7.04 16.04
N PHE A 48 -7.27 -6.30 15.26
CA PHE A 48 -7.73 -5.34 14.27
C PHE A 48 -7.52 -5.79 12.82
N GLU A 49 -6.95 -6.97 12.57
CA GLU A 49 -6.63 -7.42 11.21
C GLU A 49 -7.88 -7.46 10.32
N ASP A 50 -8.94 -8.13 10.77
CA ASP A 50 -10.20 -8.23 10.02
C ASP A 50 -10.83 -6.85 9.74
N GLU A 51 -10.80 -5.97 10.74
CA GLU A 51 -11.34 -4.62 10.61
C GLU A 51 -10.52 -3.77 9.63
N ALA A 52 -9.20 -3.92 9.61
CA ALA A 52 -8.33 -3.27 8.65
C ALA A 52 -8.68 -3.70 7.21
N TYR A 53 -8.81 -5.01 6.95
CA TYR A 53 -9.22 -5.50 5.63
C TYR A 53 -10.61 -4.99 5.23
N ARG A 54 -11.57 -4.96 6.16
CA ARG A 54 -12.91 -4.42 5.91
C ARG A 54 -12.85 -2.94 5.51
N LEU A 55 -12.12 -2.13 6.26
CA LEU A 55 -12.00 -0.69 6.00
C LEU A 55 -11.23 -0.40 4.70
N TRP A 56 -10.21 -1.18 4.38
CA TRP A 56 -9.50 -1.05 3.10
C TRP A 56 -10.37 -1.41 1.91
N ALA A 57 -11.21 -2.44 2.02
CA ALA A 57 -12.19 -2.78 0.98
C ALA A 57 -13.20 -1.65 0.74
N VAL A 58 -13.73 -1.04 1.82
CA VAL A 58 -14.62 0.13 1.73
C VAL A 58 -13.91 1.31 1.06
N LYS A 59 -12.69 1.63 1.50
CA LYS A 59 -11.88 2.71 0.94
C LYS A 59 -11.56 2.47 -0.55
N ALA A 60 -11.31 1.22 -0.94
CA ALA A 60 -11.07 0.88 -2.34
C ALA A 60 -12.33 1.10 -3.19
N ALA A 61 -13.50 0.66 -2.72
CA ALA A 61 -14.78 0.88 -3.40
C ALA A 61 -15.14 2.36 -3.54
N GLU A 62 -14.79 3.20 -2.56
CA GLU A 62 -15.02 4.65 -2.63
C GLU A 62 -14.10 5.38 -3.61
N GLN A 63 -12.89 4.87 -3.84
CA GLN A 63 -11.92 5.45 -4.78
C GLN A 63 -12.21 5.08 -6.25
N VAL A 64 -13.08 4.10 -6.51
CA VAL A 64 -13.59 3.80 -7.85
C VAL A 64 -14.51 4.94 -8.28
N SER A 65 -14.26 5.48 -9.47
CA SER A 65 -15.00 6.64 -9.98
C SER A 65 -16.51 6.33 -10.06
N PRO A 66 -17.41 7.31 -9.88
CA PRO A 66 -18.85 7.07 -10.00
C PRO A 66 -19.27 6.44 -11.34
N ALA A 67 -18.49 6.67 -12.41
CA ALA A 67 -18.74 6.12 -13.75
C ALA A 67 -18.57 4.59 -13.83
N GLU A 68 -17.75 4.01 -12.96
CA GLU A 68 -17.45 2.56 -12.96
C GLU A 68 -18.38 1.77 -12.01
N ARG A 69 -19.22 2.45 -11.20
CA ARG A 69 -20.16 1.82 -10.26
C ARG A 69 -21.50 1.43 -10.88
N SER A 70 -21.77 1.80 -12.13
CA SER A 70 -23.05 1.57 -12.84
C SER A 70 -22.94 0.69 -14.08
N ALA A 71 -21.84 -0.07 -14.22
CA ALA A 71 -21.65 -1.06 -15.29
C ALA A 71 -22.02 -2.47 -14.82
#